data_AF-A0A957P372-F1
#
_entry.id   AF-A0A957P372-F1
#
_cell.length_a   1.000
_cell.length_b   1.000
_cell.length_c   1.000
_cell.angle_alpha   90.00
_cell.angle_beta   90.00
_cell.angle_gamma   90.00
#
_symmetry.space_group_name_H-M   'P 1'
#
loop_
_entity.id
_entity.type
_entity.pdbx_description
1 polymer ?
#
loop_
_entity_poly.entity_id
_entity_poly.type
_entity_poly.pdbx_seq_one_letter_code
_entity_poly.pdbx_strand_id
1 'polypeptide(L)' 'AAPVGHANPLPLHMANGNLLRSDVDAGSLLLARHVAEPDDSTLWSLRREQDAHFGLTMG' A
#
# COMPACT_ATOMS: atom_id res chain seq x y z
N ALA A 1 1.29 -9.26 7.04
CA ALA A 1 0.50 -8.52 6.02
C ALA A 1 1.04 -8.86 4.65
N ALA A 2 0.22 -8.88 3.59
CA ALA A 2 0.69 -9.09 2.21
C ALA A 2 1.67 -7.95 1.80
N PRO A 3 2.62 -8.20 0.88
CA PRO A 3 3.52 -7.16 0.38
C PRO A 3 2.74 -6.05 -0.32
N VAL A 4 3.33 -4.86 -0.37
CA VAL A 4 2.79 -3.74 -1.14
C VAL A 4 2.77 -4.14 -2.60
N GLY A 5 1.57 -4.36 -3.13
CA GLY A 5 1.33 -4.77 -4.50
C GLY A 5 -0.03 -4.27 -4.95
N HIS A 6 -0.17 -4.00 -6.24
CA HIS A 6 -1.36 -3.34 -6.80
C HIS A 6 -2.69 -4.04 -6.46
N ALA A 7 -2.68 -5.37 -6.34
CA ALA A 7 -3.86 -6.17 -6.00
C ALA A 7 -3.96 -6.55 -4.52
N ASN A 8 -2.99 -6.16 -3.69
CA ASN A 8 -2.92 -6.59 -2.30
C ASN A 8 -3.59 -5.57 -1.37
N PRO A 9 -4.21 -6.04 -0.27
CA PRO A 9 -4.71 -5.15 0.78
C PRO A 9 -3.61 -4.24 1.30
N LEU A 10 -3.90 -2.95 1.37
CA LEU A 10 -2.99 -1.96 1.92
C LEU A 10 -3.10 -1.99 3.44
N PRO A 11 -1.98 -2.07 4.19
CA PRO A 11 -2.01 -1.87 5.63
C PRO A 11 -2.65 -0.53 6.00
N LEU A 12 -3.54 -0.52 6.99
CA LEU A 12 -4.34 0.65 7.36
C LEU A 12 -3.50 1.93 7.58
N HIS A 13 -2.38 1.82 8.31
CA HIS A 13 -1.52 2.97 8.58
C HIS A 13 -0.81 3.52 7.34
N MET A 14 -0.71 2.75 6.26
CA MET A 14 -0.22 3.23 4.97
C MET A 14 -1.31 3.92 4.14
N ALA A 15 -2.58 3.74 4.50
CA ALA A 15 -3.70 4.40 3.84
C ALA A 15 -4.05 5.76 4.48
N ASN A 16 -3.88 5.88 5.79
CA ASN A 16 -4.31 7.06 6.55
C ASN A 16 -3.66 8.35 6.04
N GLY A 17 -4.49 9.37 5.80
CA GLY A 17 -4.04 10.69 5.36
C GLY A 17 -3.65 10.79 3.88
N ASN A 18 -3.67 9.69 3.14
CA ASN A 18 -3.37 9.68 1.71
C ASN A 18 -4.63 9.89 0.87
N LEU A 19 -4.43 10.42 -0.34
CA LEU A 19 -5.50 10.62 -1.31
C LEU A 19 -5.90 9.31 -1.97
N LEU A 20 -7.20 9.14 -2.20
CA LEU A 20 -7.68 8.11 -3.12
C LEU A 20 -7.42 8.55 -4.56
N ARG A 21 -6.98 7.62 -5.41
CA ARG A 21 -6.79 7.84 -6.85
C ARG A 21 -7.86 7.17 -7.72
N SER A 22 -8.75 6.41 -7.09
CA SER A 22 -9.92 5.79 -7.69
C SER A 22 -11.02 5.68 -6.64
N ASP A 23 -12.27 5.59 -7.07
CA ASP A 23 -13.39 5.30 -6.18
C ASP A 23 -13.22 3.92 -5.53
N VAL A 24 -13.74 3.79 -4.30
CA VAL A 24 -13.71 2.56 -3.51
C VAL A 24 -15.08 2.33 -2.91
N ASP A 25 -15.70 1.22 -3.27
CA ASP A 25 -17.04 0.88 -2.78
C ASP A 25 -17.02 0.63 -1.26
N ALA A 26 -18.09 1.04 -0.57
CA ALA A 26 -18.26 0.75 0.84
C ALA A 26 -18.25 -0.77 1.10
N GLY A 27 -17.49 -1.20 2.10
CA GLY A 27 -17.34 -2.62 2.45
C GLY A 27 -16.30 -3.37 1.61
N SER A 28 -15.70 -2.75 0.60
CA SER A 28 -14.60 -3.34 -0.16
C SER A 28 -13.25 -3.22 0.58
N LEU A 29 -12.30 -4.09 0.21
CA LEU A 29 -10.94 -3.99 0.71
C LEU A 29 -10.23 -2.80 0.07
N LEU A 30 -9.56 -2.00 0.90
CA LEU A 30 -8.65 -0.97 0.40
C LEU A 30 -7.34 -1.61 -0.06
N LEU A 31 -7.07 -1.52 -1.35
CA LEU A 31 -5.88 -2.09 -1.99
C LEU A 31 -4.86 -1.01 -2.25
N ALA A 32 -3.58 -1.38 -2.39
CA ALA A 32 -2.52 -0.41 -2.66
C ALA A 32 -2.82 0.45 -3.89
N ARG A 33 -3.51 -0.10 -4.89
CA ARG A 33 -3.91 0.64 -6.09
C ARG A 33 -4.98 1.70 -5.89
N HIS A 34 -5.69 1.72 -4.77
CA HIS A 34 -6.74 2.70 -4.53
C HIS A 34 -6.16 4.01 -3.97
N VAL A 35 -4.94 3.97 -3.44
CA VAL A 35 -4.29 5.07 -2.75
C VAL A 35 -3.17 5.64 -3.62
N ALA A 36 -3.08 6.96 -3.69
CA ALA A 36 -1.89 7.63 -4.19
C ALA A 36 -0.78 7.47 -3.13
N GLU A 37 0.30 6.75 -3.50
CA GLU A 37 1.48 6.67 -2.65
C GLU A 37 2.01 8.09 -2.40
N PRO A 38 2.19 8.51 -1.14
CA PRO A 38 2.70 9.83 -0.81
C PRO A 38 4.17 9.95 -1.19
N ASP A 39 4.54 11.11 -1.72
CA ASP A 39 5.93 11.47 -1.98
C ASP A 39 6.73 11.49 -0.65
N ASP A 40 7.99 11.08 -0.71
CA ASP A 40 8.95 11.13 0.41
C ASP A 40 8.50 10.47 1.72
N SER A 41 7.67 9.42 1.66
CA SER A 41 7.19 8.74 2.86
C SER A 41 8.15 7.68 3.39
N THR A 42 8.73 7.93 4.57
CA THR A 42 9.56 6.97 5.31
C THR A 42 8.85 5.64 5.53
N LEU A 43 7.55 5.65 5.86
CA LEU A 43 6.79 4.43 6.10
C LEU A 43 6.69 3.55 4.85
N TRP A 44 6.43 4.16 3.69
CA TRP A 44 6.35 3.43 2.41
C TRP A 44 7.73 2.93 1.95
N SER A 45 8.80 3.70 2.20
CA SER A 45 10.19 3.23 1.97
C SER A 45 10.50 1.99 2.81
N LEU A 46 10.37 2.10 4.13
CA LEU A 46 10.65 1.00 5.06
C LEU A 46 9.80 -0.23 4.75
N ARG A 47 8.55 -0.03 4.30
CA ARG A 47 7.71 -1.16 3.92
C ARG A 47 8.22 -1.89 2.69
N ARG A 48 8.69 -1.18 1.65
CA ARG A 48 9.30 -1.79 0.47
C ARG A 48 10.59 -2.51 0.82
N GLU A 49 11.42 -1.92 1.68
CA GLU A 49 12.64 -2.55 2.20
C GLU A 49 12.32 -3.84 2.96
N GLN A 50 11.28 -3.83 3.80
CA GLN A 50 10.81 -5.00 4.51
C GLN A 50 10.33 -6.09 3.54
N ASP A 51 9.50 -5.74 2.56
CA ASP A 51 9.00 -6.70 1.57
C ASP A 51 10.15 -7.30 0.76
N ALA A 52 11.16 -6.50 0.38
CA ALA A 52 12.39 -6.99 -0.27
C ALA A 52 13.22 -7.91 0.64
N HIS A 53 13.41 -7.54 1.91
CA HIS A 53 14.18 -8.33 2.87
C HIS A 53 13.59 -9.74 3.07
N PHE A 54 12.26 -9.87 3.04
CA PHE A 54 11.58 -11.16 3.16
C PHE A 54 11.32 -11.86 1.82
N GLY A 55 11.85 -11.36 0.70
CA GLY A 55 11.66 -11.97 -0.62
C GLY A 55 10.22 -11.89 -1.13
N LEU A 56 9.46 -10.88 -0.69
CA LEU A 56 8.05 -10.64 -1.03
C LEU A 56 7.86 -9.57 -2.12
N THR A 57 8.92 -9.18 -2.81
CA THR A 57 8.83 -8.22 -3.93
C THR A 57 7.99 -8.83 -5.05
N MET A 58 6.88 -8.18 -5.39
CA MET A 58 6.10 -8.49 -6.58
C MET A 58 6.91 -8.08 -7.82
N GLY A 59 7.04 -9.01 -8.78
CA GLY A 59 7.53 -8.70 -10.12
C GLY A 59 6.54 -7.86 -10.92
#